data_AF-A0A8J6Z736-F1
#
_entry.id   AF-A0A8J6Z736-F1
#
_cell.length_a   1.000
_cell.length_b   1.000
_cell.length_c   1.000
_cell.angle_alpha   90.00
_cell.angle_beta   90.00
_cell.angle_gamma   90.00
#
_symmetry.space_group_name_H-M   'P 1'
#
loop_
_entity.id
_entity.type
_entity.pdbx_description
1 polymer ?
#
loop_
_entity_poly.entity_id
_entity_poly.type
_entity_poly.pdbx_seq_one_letter_code
_entity_poly.pdbx_strand_id
1 'polypeptide(L)'
;MTKLNIRNCSRCKRIFMPVSGEKICPDCRAEELKLEEHVKSYVRDHPGITVNQLIEGSGAPGKLVWRMVMQGQFENCGLRDAKYPCGNCGKLIERGAYCDECAAKLKQNAQKYAEAMNAKRRAAEKKSQSTGKTFSDSMYDAMSNSRSR
;
A
#
# COMPACT_ATOMS: atom_id res chain seq x y z
N MET A 1 3.27 30.24 -2.71
CA MET A 1 2.05 30.07 -3.52
C MET A 1 1.77 28.57 -3.65
N THR A 2 0.76 28.06 -2.97
CA THR A 2 0.38 26.63 -3.03
C THR A 2 -0.20 26.35 -4.41
N LYS A 3 0.47 25.49 -5.19
CA LYS A 3 0.03 25.15 -6.55
C LYS A 3 -1.34 24.46 -6.51
N LEU A 4 -2.39 25.12 -6.99
CA LEU A 4 -3.71 24.52 -7.17
C LEU A 4 -3.60 23.38 -8.19
N ASN A 5 -3.81 22.16 -7.73
CA ASN A 5 -3.73 20.96 -8.57
C ASN A 5 -5.14 20.65 -9.09
N ILE A 6 -5.45 21.12 -10.29
CA ILE A 6 -6.74 20.92 -10.95
C ILE A 6 -6.59 19.80 -11.99
N ARG A 7 -7.56 18.89 -12.06
CA ARG A 7 -7.55 17.75 -13.00
C ARG A 7 -8.93 17.49 -13.59
N ASN A 8 -8.96 16.84 -14.75
CA ASN A 8 -10.18 16.30 -15.33
C ASN A 8 -10.42 14.87 -14.80
N CYS A 9 -11.65 14.59 -14.37
CA CYS A 9 -12.09 13.26 -13.98
C CYS A 9 -11.95 12.28 -15.15
N SER A 10 -11.28 11.14 -14.94
CA SER A 10 -11.11 10.14 -16.00
C SER A 10 -12.43 9.53 -16.49
N ARG A 11 -13.45 9.47 -15.62
CA ARG A 11 -14.77 8.87 -15.86
C ARG A 11 -15.77 9.83 -16.51
N CYS A 12 -16.05 10.98 -15.90
CA CYS A 12 -17.07 11.93 -16.38
C CYS A 12 -16.51 13.20 -17.04
N LYS A 13 -15.17 13.33 -17.12
CA LYS A 13 -14.45 14.48 -17.71
C LYS A 13 -14.62 15.84 -17.01
N ARG A 14 -15.47 15.93 -15.98
CA ARG A 14 -15.62 17.13 -15.14
C ARG A 14 -14.30 17.51 -14.45
N ILE A 15 -14.08 18.81 -14.33
CA ILE A 15 -12.90 19.37 -13.66
C ILE A 15 -13.11 19.29 -12.14
N PHE A 16 -12.10 18.85 -11.42
CA PHE A 16 -12.10 18.78 -9.96
C PHE A 16 -10.70 19.00 -9.39
N MET A 17 -10.62 19.26 -8.09
CA MET A 17 -9.37 19.38 -7.36
C MET A 17 -9.11 18.09 -6.58
N PRO A 18 -8.18 17.20 -7.00
CA PRO A 18 -7.77 16.05 -6.21
C PRO A 18 -7.16 16.47 -4.87
N VAL A 19 -7.45 15.71 -3.82
CA VAL A 19 -6.89 15.89 -2.47
C VAL A 19 -5.60 15.09 -2.33
N SER A 20 -5.60 13.84 -2.79
CA SER A 20 -4.49 12.89 -2.71
C SER A 20 -4.19 12.22 -4.05
N GLY A 21 -4.23 13.00 -5.14
CA GLY A 21 -3.84 12.54 -6.47
C GLY A 21 -4.87 11.63 -7.15
N GLU A 22 -6.14 11.66 -6.71
CA GLU A 22 -7.23 10.89 -7.28
C GLU A 22 -7.38 11.16 -8.79
N LYS A 23 -7.87 10.14 -9.51
CA LYS A 23 -8.11 10.21 -10.96
C LYS A 23 -9.58 10.47 -11.31
N ILE A 24 -10.49 10.31 -10.36
CA ILE A 24 -11.93 10.53 -10.52
C ILE A 24 -12.42 11.56 -9.52
N CYS A 25 -13.45 12.32 -9.91
CA CYS A 25 -14.06 13.33 -9.05
C CYS A 25 -14.84 12.68 -7.88
N PRO A 26 -15.15 13.43 -6.80
CA PRO A 26 -15.88 12.94 -5.64
C PRO A 26 -17.22 12.26 -5.97
N ASP A 27 -18.00 12.79 -6.90
CA ASP A 27 -19.31 12.20 -7.24
C ASP A 27 -19.17 10.82 -7.88
N CYS A 28 -18.28 10.69 -8.87
CA CYS A 28 -17.96 9.39 -9.48
C CYS A 28 -17.39 8.39 -8.45
N ARG A 29 -16.67 8.88 -7.43
CA ARG A 29 -16.20 8.03 -6.32
C ARG A 29 -17.37 7.58 -5.45
N ALA A 30 -18.31 8.47 -5.15
CA ALA A 30 -19.51 8.14 -4.38
C ALA A 30 -20.41 7.13 -5.12
N GLU A 31 -20.58 7.28 -6.44
CA GLU A 31 -21.27 6.28 -7.27
C GLU A 31 -20.56 4.92 -7.25
N GLU A 32 -19.23 4.90 -7.33
CA GLU A 32 -18.45 3.66 -7.25
C GLU A 32 -18.64 2.99 -5.88
N LEU A 33 -18.63 3.75 -4.78
CA LEU A 33 -18.88 3.22 -3.43
C LEU A 33 -20.27 2.60 -3.29
N LYS A 34 -21.31 3.21 -3.89
CA LYS A 34 -22.67 2.64 -3.90
C LYS A 34 -22.71 1.31 -4.65
N LEU A 35 -22.02 1.21 -5.79
CA LEU A 35 -21.89 -0.05 -6.53
C LEU A 35 -21.14 -1.11 -5.70
N GLU A 36 -20.04 -0.74 -5.04
CA GLU A 36 -19.30 -1.65 -4.16
C GLU A 36 -20.18 -2.18 -3.01
N GLU A 37 -21.02 -1.34 -2.42
CA GLU A 37 -21.96 -1.74 -1.38
C GLU A 37 -23.04 -2.69 -1.91
N HIS A 38 -23.60 -2.39 -3.09
CA HIS A 38 -24.59 -3.25 -3.75
C HIS A 38 -24.01 -4.63 -4.10
N VAL A 39 -22.78 -4.69 -4.62
CA VAL A 39 -22.10 -5.96 -4.91
C VAL A 39 -21.91 -6.75 -3.61
N LYS A 40 -21.52 -6.09 -2.51
CA LYS A 40 -21.39 -6.75 -1.19
C LYS A 40 -22.70 -7.32 -0.68
N SER A 41 -23.81 -6.60 -0.79
CA SER A 41 -25.12 -7.14 -0.40
C SER A 41 -25.51 -8.32 -1.28
N TYR A 42 -25.31 -8.22 -2.59
CA TYR A 42 -25.64 -9.29 -3.54
C TYR A 42 -24.90 -10.60 -3.21
N VAL A 43 -23.60 -10.55 -2.91
CA VAL A 43 -22.85 -11.76 -2.55
C VAL A 43 -23.32 -12.35 -1.21
N ARG A 44 -23.76 -11.52 -0.25
CA ARG A 44 -24.33 -12.00 1.03
C ARG A 44 -25.66 -12.73 0.82
N ASP A 45 -26.50 -12.22 -0.06
CA ASP A 45 -27.81 -12.80 -0.36
C ASP A 45 -27.70 -14.06 -1.24
N HIS A 46 -26.61 -14.18 -2.00
CA HIS A 46 -26.33 -15.29 -2.91
C HIS A 46 -24.99 -15.97 -2.61
N PRO A 47 -24.88 -16.76 -1.53
CA PRO A 47 -23.65 -17.47 -1.19
C PRO A 47 -23.32 -18.53 -2.26
N GLY A 48 -22.04 -18.72 -2.55
CA GLY A 48 -21.59 -19.77 -3.47
C GLY A 48 -21.64 -19.42 -4.96
N ILE A 49 -21.99 -18.18 -5.33
CA ILE A 49 -21.97 -17.74 -6.73
C ILE A 49 -20.54 -17.59 -7.27
N THR A 50 -20.42 -17.72 -8.58
CA THR A 50 -19.16 -17.46 -9.30
C THR A 50 -18.97 -15.98 -9.59
N VAL A 51 -17.73 -15.54 -9.87
CA VAL A 51 -17.43 -14.15 -10.24
C VAL A 51 -18.23 -13.71 -11.47
N ASN A 52 -18.39 -14.57 -12.47
CA ASN A 52 -19.13 -14.23 -13.69
C ASN A 52 -20.62 -14.02 -13.39
N GLN A 53 -21.24 -14.92 -12.62
CA GLN A 53 -22.63 -14.77 -12.18
C GLN A 53 -22.82 -13.51 -11.32
N LEU A 54 -21.84 -13.15 -10.50
CA LEU A 54 -21.87 -11.90 -9.74
C LEU A 54 -21.86 -10.69 -10.67
N ILE A 55 -21.03 -10.67 -11.71
CA ILE A 55 -20.98 -9.56 -12.67
C ILE A 55 -22.31 -9.44 -13.42
N GLU A 56 -22.88 -10.55 -13.87
CA GLU A 56 -24.16 -10.58 -14.58
C GLU A 56 -25.33 -10.18 -13.68
N GLY A 57 -25.38 -10.69 -12.44
CA GLY A 57 -26.48 -10.47 -11.50
C GLY A 57 -26.47 -9.11 -10.81
N SER A 58 -25.29 -8.59 -10.46
CA SER A 58 -25.16 -7.27 -9.81
C SER A 58 -25.17 -6.11 -10.81
N GLY A 59 -24.96 -6.37 -12.10
CA GLY A 59 -24.80 -5.35 -13.14
C GLY A 59 -23.57 -4.44 -12.93
N ALA A 60 -22.70 -4.77 -11.99
CA ALA A 60 -21.52 -3.98 -11.69
C ALA A 60 -20.43 -4.18 -12.75
N PRO A 61 -19.61 -3.16 -13.04
CA PRO A 61 -18.51 -3.30 -13.99
C PRO A 61 -17.55 -4.42 -13.56
N GLY A 62 -17.22 -5.36 -14.46
CA GLY A 62 -16.35 -6.49 -14.12
C GLY A 62 -14.98 -6.07 -13.56
N LYS A 63 -14.42 -4.93 -14.02
CA LYS A 63 -13.18 -4.36 -13.45
C LYS A 63 -13.31 -3.97 -11.98
N LEU A 64 -14.49 -3.52 -11.54
CA LEU A 64 -14.76 -3.20 -10.15
C LEU A 64 -14.85 -4.49 -9.33
N VAL A 65 -15.61 -5.47 -9.81
CA VAL A 65 -15.78 -6.77 -9.13
C VAL A 65 -14.43 -7.47 -8.94
N TRP A 66 -13.61 -7.59 -9.98
CA TRP A 66 -12.28 -8.19 -9.89
C TRP A 66 -11.36 -7.45 -8.92
N ARG A 67 -11.44 -6.11 -8.87
CA ARG A 67 -10.68 -5.31 -7.89
C ARG A 67 -11.10 -5.66 -6.46
N MET A 68 -12.40 -5.79 -6.20
CA MET A 68 -12.92 -6.16 -4.88
C MET A 68 -12.52 -7.58 -4.49
N VAL A 69 -12.52 -8.54 -5.42
CA VAL A 69 -12.03 -9.91 -5.22
C VAL A 69 -10.54 -9.89 -4.84
N MET A 70 -9.70 -9.17 -5.60
CA MET A 70 -8.26 -9.05 -5.31
C MET A 70 -7.97 -8.37 -3.97
N GLN A 71 -8.86 -7.48 -3.52
CA GLN A 71 -8.79 -6.82 -2.21
C GLN A 71 -9.31 -7.70 -1.06
N GLY A 72 -9.73 -8.94 -1.33
CA GLY A 72 -10.25 -9.86 -0.31
C GLY A 72 -11.61 -9.45 0.28
N GLN A 73 -12.39 -8.62 -0.41
CA GLN A 73 -13.66 -8.08 0.13
C GLN A 73 -14.76 -9.13 0.31
N PHE A 74 -14.60 -10.35 -0.23
CA PHE A 74 -15.59 -11.43 -0.21
C PHE A 74 -15.10 -12.72 0.47
N GLU A 75 -13.96 -12.69 1.17
CA GLU A 75 -13.37 -13.89 1.80
C GLU A 75 -14.34 -14.63 2.74
N ASN A 76 -15.24 -13.89 3.39
CA ASN A 76 -16.23 -14.47 4.32
C ASN A 76 -17.58 -14.80 3.67
N CYS A 77 -17.78 -14.48 2.39
CA CYS A 77 -19.08 -14.60 1.73
C CYS A 77 -19.18 -15.81 0.79
N GLY A 78 -18.15 -16.67 0.76
CA GLY A 78 -18.23 -17.97 0.09
C GLY A 78 -18.27 -17.90 -1.44
N LEU A 79 -17.61 -16.92 -2.05
CA LEU A 79 -17.50 -16.80 -3.51
C LEU A 79 -16.75 -18.02 -4.08
N ARG A 80 -17.36 -18.74 -5.03
CA ARG A 80 -16.73 -19.93 -5.66
C ARG A 80 -15.83 -19.54 -6.82
N ASP A 81 -14.75 -20.32 -7.00
CA ASP A 81 -13.84 -20.22 -8.14
C ASP A 81 -13.23 -18.84 -8.39
N ALA A 82 -13.01 -18.07 -7.32
CA ALA A 82 -12.37 -16.75 -7.38
C ALA A 82 -10.84 -16.84 -7.55
N LYS A 83 -10.38 -17.63 -8.54
CA LYS A 83 -8.96 -17.78 -8.88
C LYS A 83 -8.54 -16.73 -9.89
N TYR A 84 -7.47 -16.00 -9.60
CA TYR A 84 -6.90 -14.97 -10.48
C TYR A 84 -5.38 -15.07 -10.51
N PRO A 85 -4.70 -14.55 -11.55
CA PRO A 85 -3.24 -14.65 -11.65
C PRO A 85 -2.54 -13.76 -10.63
N CYS A 86 -1.49 -14.30 -10.00
CA CYS A 86 -0.55 -13.57 -9.16
C CYS A 86 0.10 -12.42 -9.94
N GLY A 87 0.14 -11.22 -9.35
CA GLY A 87 0.68 -10.03 -10.01
C GLY A 87 2.18 -10.08 -10.34
N ASN A 88 2.93 -11.05 -9.82
CA ASN A 88 4.37 -11.22 -10.10
C ASN A 88 4.68 -12.42 -11.01
N CYS A 89 4.10 -13.59 -10.74
CA CYS A 89 4.45 -14.83 -11.46
C CYS A 89 3.30 -15.45 -12.27
N GLY A 90 2.10 -14.89 -12.23
CA GLY A 90 0.93 -15.40 -12.96
C GLY A 90 0.28 -16.66 -12.39
N LYS A 91 0.83 -17.28 -11.34
CA LYS A 91 0.23 -18.43 -10.64
C LYS A 91 -1.19 -18.09 -10.17
N LEU A 92 -2.17 -18.96 -10.41
CA LEU A 92 -3.54 -18.74 -9.93
C LEU A 92 -3.57 -18.75 -8.39
N ILE A 93 -4.16 -17.71 -7.82
CA ILE A 93 -4.34 -17.49 -6.38
C ILE A 93 -5.80 -17.17 -6.09
N GLU A 94 -6.24 -17.51 -4.88
CA GLU A 94 -7.60 -17.26 -4.42
C GLU A 94 -7.68 -15.98 -3.58
N ARG A 95 -6.55 -15.52 -3.01
CA ARG A 95 -6.47 -14.35 -2.14
C ARG A 95 -5.14 -13.60 -2.29
N GLY A 96 -5.17 -12.31 -1.97
CA GLY A 96 -4.02 -11.41 -1.97
C GLY A 96 -3.53 -10.99 -3.38
N ALA A 97 -2.65 -10.00 -3.44
CA ALA A 97 -2.09 -9.53 -4.72
C ALA A 97 -1.02 -10.48 -5.32
N TYR A 98 -0.39 -11.29 -4.48
CA TYR A 98 0.73 -12.17 -4.84
C TYR A 98 0.54 -13.55 -4.20
N CYS A 99 1.04 -14.60 -4.86
CA CYS A 99 1.10 -15.93 -4.24
C CYS A 99 2.06 -15.95 -3.05
N ASP A 100 1.89 -16.94 -2.16
CA ASP A 100 2.66 -17.05 -0.92
C ASP A 100 4.17 -17.04 -1.15
N GLU A 101 4.65 -17.68 -2.22
CA GLU A 101 6.06 -17.69 -2.61
C GLU A 101 6.57 -16.29 -2.98
N CYS A 102 5.80 -15.53 -3.77
CA CYS A 102 6.18 -14.18 -4.18
C CYS A 102 6.10 -13.20 -3.00
N ALA A 103 5.08 -13.33 -2.16
CA ALA A 103 4.92 -12.54 -0.95
C ALA A 103 6.07 -12.80 0.05
N ALA A 104 6.49 -14.06 0.22
CA ALA A 104 7.61 -14.43 1.08
C ALA A 104 8.94 -13.84 0.57
N LYS A 105 9.22 -13.96 -0.73
CA LYS A 105 10.41 -13.36 -1.36
C LYS A 105 10.43 -11.84 -1.19
N LEU A 106 9.28 -11.19 -1.38
CA LEU A 106 9.18 -9.74 -1.22
C LEU A 106 9.46 -9.31 0.24
N LYS A 107 8.89 -10.00 1.23
CA LYS A 107 9.17 -9.75 2.65
C LYS A 107 10.65 -9.92 2.99
N GLN A 108 11.28 -10.99 2.51
CA GLN A 108 12.71 -11.25 2.74
C GLN A 108 13.58 -10.15 2.12
N ASN A 109 13.27 -9.73 0.89
CA ASN A 109 14.01 -8.65 0.24
C ASN A 109 13.84 -7.34 1.01
N ALA A 110 12.61 -7.00 1.43
CA ALA A 110 12.35 -5.80 2.22
C ALA A 110 13.12 -5.78 3.55
N GLN A 111 13.20 -6.92 4.25
CA GLN A 111 14.00 -7.06 5.48
C GLN A 111 15.49 -6.82 5.22
N LYS A 112 16.06 -7.48 4.20
CA LYS A 112 17.47 -7.28 3.80
C LYS A 112 17.79 -5.82 3.48
N TYR A 113 16.90 -5.14 2.75
CA TYR A 113 17.06 -3.71 2.45
C TYR A 113 16.99 -2.84 3.71
N ALA A 114 16.06 -3.13 4.62
CA ALA A 114 15.92 -2.39 5.88
C ALA A 114 17.16 -2.56 6.78
N GLU A 115 17.69 -3.78 6.89
CA GLU A 115 18.93 -4.07 7.62
C GLU A 115 20.13 -3.34 7.03
N ALA A 116 20.28 -3.39 5.70
CA ALA A 116 21.36 -2.69 5.01
C ALA A 116 21.28 -1.16 5.20
N MET A 117 20.07 -0.59 5.16
CA MET A 117 19.86 0.84 5.43
C MET A 117 20.19 1.21 6.89
N ASN A 118 19.78 0.39 7.86
CA ASN A 118 20.09 0.60 9.27
C ASN A 118 21.59 0.50 9.56
N ALA A 119 22.29 -0.46 8.94
CA ALA A 119 23.74 -0.60 9.07
C ALA A 119 24.48 0.62 8.50
N LYS A 120 24.06 1.11 7.32
CA LYS A 120 24.59 2.34 6.72
C LYS A 120 24.35 3.56 7.61
N ARG A 121 23.15 3.70 8.19
CA ARG A 121 22.83 4.80 9.10
C ARG A 121 23.71 4.77 10.37
N ARG A 122 23.86 3.60 11.00
CA ARG A 122 24.74 3.41 12.17
C ARG A 122 26.22 3.69 11.85
N ALA A 123 26.68 3.33 10.66
CA ALA A 123 28.05 3.63 10.22
C ALA A 123 28.26 5.14 9.99
N ALA A 124 27.26 5.84 9.45
CA ALA A 124 27.29 7.29 9.28
C ALA A 124 27.26 8.03 10.63
N GLU A 125 26.42 7.59 11.58
CA GLU A 125 26.36 8.13 12.95
C GLU A 125 27.72 8.00 13.67
N LYS A 126 28.36 6.83 13.60
CA LYS A 126 29.69 6.60 14.20
C LYS A 126 30.79 7.50 13.62
N LYS A 127 30.76 7.77 12.30
CA LYS A 127 31.72 8.69 11.65
C LYS A 127 31.53 10.15 12.08
N SER A 128 30.29 10.57 12.32
CA SER A 128 29.98 11.93 12.79
C SER A 128 30.45 12.20 14.23
N GLN A 129 30.38 11.19 15.10
CA GLN A 129 30.86 11.31 16.49
C GLN A 129 32.39 11.32 16.62
N SER A 130 33.11 10.65 15.72
CA SER A 130 34.58 10.65 15.73
C SER A 130 35.22 11.92 15.17
N THR A 131 34.48 12.72 14.39
CA THR A 131 34.97 13.99 13.80
C THR A 131 34.52 15.24 14.58
N GLY A 132 33.64 15.09 15.58
CA GLY A 132 33.03 16.21 16.30
C GLY A 132 33.73 16.65 17.60
N LYS A 133 34.78 15.97 18.08
CA LYS A 133 35.54 16.47 19.24
C LYS A 133 36.42 17.63 18.80
N THR A 134 36.00 18.85 19.14
CA THR A 134 36.80 20.04 18.89
C THR A 134 37.94 20.11 19.90
N PHE A 135 39.04 20.80 19.54
CA PHE A 135 40.22 20.94 20.40
C PHE A 135 39.87 21.46 21.81
N SER A 136 38.86 22.32 21.92
CA SER A 136 38.33 22.83 23.19
C SER A 136 37.69 21.76 24.08
N ASP A 137 36.97 20.77 23.52
CA ASP A 137 36.34 19.70 24.28
C ASP A 137 37.39 18.77 24.91
N SER A 138 38.48 18.49 24.18
CA SER A 138 39.60 17.70 24.69
C SER A 138 40.41 18.44 25.76
N MET A 139 40.48 19.77 25.69
CA MET A 139 41.20 20.59 26.66
C MET A 139 40.43 20.68 27.99
N TYR A 140 39.10 20.77 27.96
CA TYR A 140 38.27 20.83 29.17
C TYR A 140 38.27 19.51 29.95
N ASP A 141 38.23 18.36 29.25
CA ASP A 141 38.35 17.03 29.87
C ASP A 141 39.72 16.81 30.53
N ALA A 142 40.81 17.30 29.90
CA ALA A 142 42.16 17.14 30.46
C ALA A 142 42.37 17.99 31.73
N MET A 143 41.85 19.23 31.74
CA MET A 143 41.95 20.14 32.89
C MET A 143 41.11 19.69 34.08
N SER A 144 39.94 19.08 33.82
CA SER A 144 39.05 18.58 34.88
C SER A 144 39.57 17.29 35.52
N ASN A 145 40.25 16.42 34.76
CA ASN A 145 40.84 15.18 35.30
C ASN A 145 42.14 15.41 36.09
N SER A 146 42.84 16.53 35.86
CA SER A 146 44.02 16.93 36.64
C SER A 146 43.72 17.51 38.03
N ARG A 147 42.45 17.80 38.35
CA ARG A 147 42.02 18.31 39.67
C ARG A 147 41.56 17.23 40.64
N SER A 148 41.61 15.96 40.23
CA SER A 148 41.10 14.80 40.98
C SER A 148 42.22 13.95 41.62
N ARG A 149 43.47 14.43 41.60
CA ARG A 149 44.63 13.89 42.32
C ARG A 149 45.20 14.97 43.22
#